data_AF-A0A6F8UZ64-F1
#
_entry.id   AF-A0A6F8UZ64-F1
#
_cell.length_a   1.000
_cell.length_b   1.000
_cell.length_c   1.000
_cell.angle_alpha   90.00
_cell.angle_beta   90.00
_cell.angle_gamma   90.00
#
_symmetry.space_group_name_H-M   'P 1'
#
loop_
_entity.id
_entity.type
_entity.pdbx_description
1 polymer ?
#
loop_
_entity_poly.entity_id
_entity_poly.type
_entity_poly.pdbx_seq_one_letter_code
_entity_poly.pdbx_strand_id
1 'polypeptide(L)' 'MSAGWVNLMALMAMLLIIASAVAIFFVGATRRGGRKQGGLAKPSKAHHRQVNPKTGDLFR' A
#
# COMPACT_ATOMS: atom_id res chain seq x y z
N MET A 1 -35.84 -20.94 -17.90
CA MET A 1 -35.16 -21.17 -16.61
C MET A 1 -36.19 -21.09 -15.50
N SER A 2 -36.21 -22.06 -14.57
CA SER A 2 -37.15 -22.02 -13.43
C SER A 2 -36.78 -20.90 -12.45
N ALA A 3 -37.79 -20.23 -11.88
CA ALA A 3 -37.60 -19.12 -10.94
C ALA A 3 -36.73 -19.51 -9.72
N GLY A 4 -36.77 -20.78 -9.30
CA GLY A 4 -35.93 -21.30 -8.22
C GLY A 4 -34.43 -21.25 -8.55
N TRP A 5 -34.07 -21.53 -9.81
CA TRP A 5 -32.67 -21.47 -10.27
C TRP A 5 -32.16 -20.03 -10.36
N VAL A 6 -33.01 -19.10 -10.80
CA VAL A 6 -32.67 -17.68 -10.85
C VAL A 6 -32.43 -17.14 -9.44
N ASN A 7 -33.28 -17.51 -8.48
CA ASN A 7 -33.13 -17.09 -7.09
C ASN A 7 -31.86 -17.65 -6.44
N LEU A 8 -31.54 -18.92 -6.71
CA LEU A 8 -30.29 -19.54 -6.25
C LEU A 8 -29.06 -18.82 -6.82
N MET A 9 -29.05 -18.51 -8.12
CA MET A 9 -27.94 -17.78 -8.74
C MET A 9 -27.80 -16.37 -8.18
N ALA A 10 -28.92 -15.67 -7.92
CA ALA A 10 -28.90 -14.36 -7.30
C ALA A 10 -28.30 -14.39 -5.88
N LEU A 11 -28.67 -15.40 -5.08
CA LEU A 11 -28.08 -15.60 -3.75
C LEU A 11 -26.57 -15.87 -3.82
N MET A 12 -26.13 -16.72 -4.75
CA MET A 12 -24.71 -17.02 -4.93
C MET A 12 -23.91 -15.78 -5.37
N ALA A 13 -24.46 -14.99 -6.29
CA ALA A 13 -23.86 -13.73 -6.72
C ALA A 13 -23.73 -12.74 -5.54
N MET A 14 -24.77 -12.61 -4.72
CA MET A 14 -24.75 -11.75 -3.54
C MET A 14 -23.67 -12.18 -2.54
N LEU A 15 -23.54 -13.47 -2.26
CA LEU A 15 -22.50 -14.02 -1.38
C LEU A 15 -21.09 -13.75 -1.91
N LEU A 16 -20.86 -13.92 -3.23
CA LEU A 16 -19.56 -13.65 -3.85
C LEU A 16 -19.16 -12.18 -3.77
N ILE A 17 -20.11 -11.26 -3.93
CA ILE A 17 -19.86 -9.81 -3.81
C ILE A 17 -19.43 -9.47 -2.38
N ILE A 18 -20.16 -9.97 -1.38
CA ILE A 18 -19.85 -9.75 0.04
C ILE A 18 -18.47 -10.35 0.37
N ALA A 19 -18.20 -11.59 -0.02
CA ALA A 19 -16.92 -12.25 0.21
C ALA A 19 -15.75 -11.48 -0.43
N SER A 20 -15.93 -10.99 -1.66
CA SER A 20 -14.92 -10.18 -2.36
C SER A 20 -14.65 -8.86 -1.65
N ALA A 21 -15.70 -8.16 -1.20
CA ALA A 21 -15.56 -6.94 -0.42
C ALA A 21 -14.76 -7.19 0.86
N VAL A 22 -15.15 -8.20 1.64
CA VAL A 22 -14.45 -8.59 2.88
C VAL A 22 -12.98 -8.92 2.61
N ALA A 23 -12.67 -9.68 1.55
CA ALA A 23 -11.31 -10.01 1.17
C ALA A 23 -10.48 -8.75 0.85
N ILE A 24 -11.02 -7.81 0.08
CA ILE A 24 -10.34 -6.55 -0.26
C ILE A 24 -10.08 -5.72 1.01
N PHE A 25 -11.06 -5.59 1.89
CA PHE A 25 -10.90 -4.85 3.14
C PHE A 25 -9.88 -5.52 4.07
N PHE A 26 -9.93 -6.84 4.19
CA PHE A 26 -8.97 -7.61 4.99
C PHE A 26 -7.54 -7.48 4.44
N VAL A 27 -7.35 -7.61 3.13
CA VAL A 27 -6.05 -7.41 2.47
C VAL A 27 -5.58 -5.97 2.59
N GLY A 28 -6.47 -4.98 2.46
CA GLY A 28 -6.14 -3.56 2.66
C GLY A 28 -5.75 -3.24 4.10
N ALA A 29 -6.45 -3.80 5.08
CA ALA A 29 -6.15 -3.65 6.50
C ALA A 29 -4.83 -4.33 6.89
N THR A 30 -4.61 -5.57 6.44
CA THR A 30 -3.36 -6.31 6.70
C THR A 30 -2.15 -5.70 5.99
N ARG A 31 -2.32 -5.18 4.76
CA ARG A 31 -1.24 -4.46 4.05
C ARG A 31 -0.94 -3.08 4.64
N ARG A 32 -1.89 -2.41 5.30
CA ARG A 32 -1.65 -1.13 6.01
C ARG A 32 -0.68 -1.27 7.19
N GLY A 33 -0.55 -2.45 7.79
CA GLY A 33 0.46 -2.73 8.82
C GLY A 33 1.90 -2.73 8.30
N GLY A 34 2.12 -2.92 6.99
CA GLY A 34 3.45 -2.94 6.37
C GLY A 34 3.91 -1.61 5.78
N ARG A 35 3.04 -0.60 5.67
CA ARG A 35 3.37 0.70 5.05
C ARG A 35 3.45 1.81 6.09
N LYS A 36 4.35 1.63 7.06
CA LYS A 36 5.10 2.72 7.68
C LYS A 36 6.57 2.33 7.83
N GLN A 37 7.27 2.08 6.73
CA GLN A 37 8.69 2.38 6.75
C GLN A 37 8.81 3.91 6.70
N GLY A 38 8.77 4.54 7.86
CA GLY A 38 9.34 5.87 8.12
C GLY A 38 10.87 5.85 7.97
N GLY A 39 11.32 5.22 6.88
CA GLY A 39 12.70 4.95 6.49
C GLY A 39 13.09 5.71 5.23
N LEU A 40 12.28 6.69 4.79
CA LEU A 40 12.86 7.94 4.30
C LEU A 40 13.49 8.65 5.52
N ALA A 41 14.45 7.98 6.15
CA ALA A 41 15.35 8.60 7.09
C ALA A 41 15.96 9.75 6.29
N LYS A 42 15.66 10.98 6.73
CA LYS A 42 16.29 12.21 6.25
C LYS A 42 17.73 11.89 5.83
N PRO A 43 18.17 12.27 4.61
CA PRO A 43 19.57 12.11 4.27
C PRO A 43 20.39 12.71 5.41
N SER A 44 21.38 11.95 5.91
CA SER A 44 22.20 12.43 7.02
C SER A 44 22.74 13.80 6.66
N LYS A 45 22.81 14.72 7.63
CA LYS A 45 23.31 16.08 7.40
C LYS A 45 24.72 16.12 6.76
N ALA A 46 25.44 14.99 6.74
CA ALA A 46 26.69 14.82 6.00
C ALA A 46 26.54 14.88 4.48
N HIS A 47 25.34 14.70 3.91
CA HIS A 47 25.09 14.86 2.47
C HIS A 47 25.04 16.34 2.03
N HIS A 48 24.88 17.27 2.99
CA HIS A 48 24.99 18.72 2.79
C HIS A 48 26.33 19.28 3.29
N ARG A 49 27.37 18.45 3.36
CA ARG A 49 28.73 18.97 3.46
C ARG A 49 28.96 19.80 2.20
N GLN A 50 28.95 21.12 2.36
CA GLN A 50 29.31 22.04 1.29
C GLN A 50 30.76 21.68 0.93
N VAL A 51 30.91 20.98 -0.19
CA VAL A 51 32.19 20.71 -0.82
C VAL A 51 32.44 21.86 -1.77
N ASN A 52 33.63 22.45 -1.70
CA ASN A 52 34.03 23.46 -2.65
C ASN A 52 34.17 22.80 -4.04
N PRO A 53 33.34 23.17 -5.03
CA PRO A 53 33.34 22.50 -6.34
C PRO A 53 34.65 22.69 -7.12
N LYS A 54 35.53 23.60 -6.70
CA LYS A 54 36.83 23.83 -7.34
C LYS A 54 37.96 22.97 -6.75
N THR A 55 37.85 22.53 -5.50
CA THR A 55 38.94 21.82 -4.78
C THR A 55 38.54 20.47 -4.21
N GLY A 56 37.25 20.15 -4.13
CA GLY A 56 36.74 18.87 -3.60
C GLY A 56 36.81 18.74 -2.07
N ASP A 57 37.29 19.76 -1.36
CA ASP A 57 37.41 19.78 0.09
C ASP A 57 36.20 20.45 0.77
N LEU A 58 36.01 20.16 2.05
CA LEU A 58 34.94 20.72 2.87
C LEU A 58 35.23 22.19 3.20
N PHE A 59 34.22 23.07 3.15
CA PHE A 59 34.37 24.40 3.72
C PHE A 59 34.60 24.27 5.24
N ARG A 60 35.82 24.57 5.68
CA ARG A 60 36.27 24.51 7.08
C ARG A 60 35.84 25.73 7.86
#